data_AF-A0A7S0FWI1-F1
#
_entry.id   AF-A0A7S0FWI1-F1
#
_cell.length_a   1.000
_cell.length_b   1.000
_cell.length_c   1.000
_cell.angle_alpha   90.00
_cell.angle_beta   90.00
_cell.angle_gamma   90.00
#
_symmetry.space_group_name_H-M   'P 1'
#
loop_
_entity.id
_entity.type
_entity.pdbx_description
1 polymer ?
#
loop_
_entity_poly.entity_id
_entity_poly.type
_entity_poly.pdbx_seq_one_letter_code
_entity_poly.pdbx_strand_id
1 'polypeptide(L)'
;FCNIMPIPCIQIRNLILSAFPQSMKFPDRLVPNAMLELLPEVNVAPRIPVNYTATLRQSKLKAAVDGYVRARDGRLLDAIKERLCLPRWEALELGTKYNVPLMNA
;
A
#
# COMPACT_ATOMS: atom_id res chain seq x y z
N PHE A 1 8.76 -7.05 1.95
CA PHE A 1 8.92 -7.85 0.72
C PHE A 1 8.32 -7.18 -0.51
N CYS A 2 7.01 -6.92 -0.55
CA CYS A 2 6.35 -6.32 -1.73
C CYS A 2 6.94 -4.96 -2.15
N ASN A 3 7.55 -4.22 -1.21
CA ASN A 3 8.18 -2.94 -1.51
C ASN A 3 9.52 -3.01 -2.26
N ILE A 4 10.15 -4.19 -2.28
CA ILE A 4 11.50 -4.39 -2.85
C ILE A 4 11.42 -5.25 -4.12
N MET A 5 10.36 -6.05 -4.28
CA MET A 5 10.21 -6.91 -5.43
C MET A 5 9.84 -6.13 -6.69
N PRO A 6 10.55 -6.33 -7.81
CA PRO A 6 10.14 -5.80 -9.10
C PRO A 6 8.74 -6.26 -9.49
N ILE A 7 7.99 -5.39 -10.19
CA ILE A 7 6.62 -5.65 -10.65
C ILE A 7 6.52 -6.96 -11.48
N PRO A 8 7.48 -7.32 -12.35
CA PRO A 8 7.38 -8.56 -13.14
C PRO A 8 7.48 -9.86 -12.34
N CYS A 9 7.89 -9.82 -11.07
CA CYS A 9 8.05 -11.01 -10.22
C CYS A 9 6.70 -11.54 -9.68
N ILE A 10 5.75 -11.81 -10.58
CA ILE A 10 4.35 -12.12 -10.25
C ILE A 10 4.24 -13.39 -9.38
N GLN A 11 4.92 -14.47 -9.74
CA GLN A 11 4.81 -15.73 -9.00
C GLN A 11 5.31 -15.62 -7.56
N ILE A 12 6.46 -14.96 -7.35
CA ILE A 12 7.02 -14.74 -6.01
C ILE A 12 6.11 -13.81 -5.20
N ARG A 13 5.59 -12.75 -5.84
CA ARG A 13 4.64 -11.85 -5.20
C ARG A 13 3.37 -12.58 -4.77
N ASN A 14 2.85 -13.47 -5.61
CA ASN A 14 1.67 -14.27 -5.29
C ASN A 14 1.94 -15.26 -4.16
N LEU A 15 3.12 -15.89 -4.12
CA LEU A 15 3.49 -16.77 -3.01
C LEU A 15 3.45 -16.03 -1.66
N ILE A 16 4.00 -14.81 -1.62
CA ILE A 16 3.99 -13.98 -0.40
C ILE A 16 2.59 -13.50 -0.05
N LEU A 17 1.81 -13.03 -1.03
CA LEU A 17 0.46 -12.49 -0.80
C LEU A 17 -0.60 -13.57 -0.56
N SER A 18 -0.32 -14.83 -0.91
CA SER A 18 -1.21 -15.96 -0.62
C SER A 18 -0.99 -16.55 0.78
N ALA A 19 -0.03 -16.05 1.55
CA ALA A 19 0.17 -16.47 2.92
C ALA A 19 -0.92 -15.89 3.84
N PHE A 20 -1.52 -16.74 4.66
CA PHE A 20 -2.50 -16.37 5.69
C PHE A 20 -2.29 -17.23 6.94
N PRO A 21 -2.83 -16.84 8.12
CA PRO A 21 -2.66 -17.60 9.35
C PRO A 21 -3.22 -19.03 9.23
N GLN A 22 -2.52 -20.03 9.76
CA GLN A 22 -2.95 -21.43 9.71
C GLN A 22 -4.31 -21.69 10.37
N SER A 23 -4.70 -20.86 11.34
CA SER A 23 -5.98 -20.96 12.03
C SER A 23 -7.16 -20.43 11.22
N MET A 24 -6.91 -19.69 10.13
CA MET A 24 -7.95 -19.08 9.31
C MET A 24 -8.51 -20.10 8.31
N LYS A 25 -9.84 -20.24 8.29
CA LYS A 25 -10.55 -21.06 7.30
C LYS A 25 -11.21 -20.12 6.29
N PHE A 26 -10.61 -20.00 5.11
CA PHE A 26 -11.22 -19.22 4.04
C PHE A 26 -12.37 -20.03 3.43
N PRO A 27 -13.59 -19.48 3.31
CA PRO A 27 -14.64 -20.15 2.56
C PRO A 27 -14.19 -20.34 1.11
N ASP A 28 -14.56 -21.47 0.51
CA ASP A 28 -14.23 -21.74 -0.88
C ASP A 28 -14.87 -20.66 -1.78
N ARG A 29 -14.04 -20.04 -2.63
CA ARG A 29 -14.44 -18.98 -3.56
C ARG A 29 -15.44 -19.47 -4.62
N LEU A 30 -15.55 -20.78 -4.81
CA LEU A 30 -16.47 -21.39 -5.77
C LEU A 30 -17.89 -21.59 -5.22
N VAL A 31 -18.15 -21.29 -3.95
CA VAL A 31 -19.51 -21.38 -3.37
C VAL A 31 -20.35 -20.19 -3.86
N PRO A 32 -21.41 -20.43 -4.65
CA PRO A 32 -22.30 -19.35 -5.09
C PRO A 32 -22.95 -18.68 -3.88
N ASN A 33 -23.05 -17.35 -3.91
CA ASN A 33 -23.67 -16.52 -2.86
C ASN A 33 -22.92 -16.45 -1.52
N ALA A 34 -21.63 -16.83 -1.46
CA ALA A 34 -20.80 -16.55 -0.28
C ALA A 34 -20.62 -15.04 -0.11
N MET A 35 -21.34 -14.43 0.85
CA MET A 35 -21.15 -13.02 1.20
C MET A 35 -19.89 -12.88 2.06
N LEU A 36 -18.81 -12.37 1.44
CA LEU A 36 -17.54 -12.09 2.10
C LEU A 36 -17.73 -11.19 3.34
N GLU A 37 -18.64 -10.22 3.27
CA GLU A 37 -18.98 -9.28 4.36
C GLU A 37 -19.50 -9.95 5.64
N LEU A 38 -20.01 -11.20 5.56
CA LEU A 38 -20.48 -11.95 6.72
C LEU A 38 -19.34 -12.61 7.51
N LEU A 39 -18.12 -12.65 6.94
CA LEU A 39 -16.98 -13.24 7.61
C LEU A 39 -16.50 -12.33 8.75
N PRO A 40 -16.39 -12.85 9.98
CA PRO A 40 -15.88 -12.05 11.10
C PRO A 40 -14.46 -11.53 10.85
N GLU A 41 -13.67 -12.23 10.03
CA GLU A 41 -12.31 -11.86 9.67
C GLU A 41 -12.21 -10.53 8.91
N VAL A 42 -13.27 -10.08 8.22
CA VAL A 42 -13.26 -8.80 7.48
C VAL A 42 -13.08 -7.60 8.41
N ASN A 43 -13.54 -7.71 9.66
CA ASN A 43 -13.43 -6.64 10.66
C ASN A 43 -12.09 -6.67 11.42
N VAL A 44 -11.23 -7.67 11.15
CA VAL A 44 -9.95 -7.83 11.84
C VAL A 44 -8.83 -7.25 10.97
N ALA A 45 -8.20 -6.18 11.46
CA ALA A 45 -7.07 -5.59 10.77
C ALA A 45 -5.88 -6.59 10.72
N PRO A 46 -5.22 -6.76 9.56
CA PRO A 46 -4.06 -7.63 9.46
C PRO A 46 -2.88 -7.03 10.21
N ARG A 47 -2.00 -7.90 10.74
CA ARG A 47 -0.74 -7.46 11.35
C ARG A 47 0.25 -7.04 10.27
N ILE A 48 0.64 -5.76 10.27
CA ILE A 48 1.69 -5.23 9.39
C ILE A 48 2.96 -5.03 10.22
N PRO A 49 3.98 -5.90 10.13
CA PRO A 49 5.20 -5.81 10.95
C PRO A 49 6.19 -4.73 10.48
N VAL A 50 5.82 -3.91 9.49
CA VAL A 50 6.68 -2.89 8.88
C VAL A 50 6.19 -1.51 9.29
N ASN A 51 7.10 -0.65 9.74
CA ASN A 51 6.78 0.74 10.06
C ASN A 51 6.72 1.63 8.81
N TYR A 52 5.70 1.44 7.99
CA TYR A 52 5.46 2.25 6.79
C TYR A 52 5.25 3.74 7.13
N THR A 53 4.71 4.04 8.32
CA THR A 53 4.47 5.43 8.75
C THR A 53 5.75 6.24 8.93
N ALA A 54 6.89 5.61 9.19
CA ALA A 54 8.18 6.29 9.26
C ALA A 54 8.55 6.92 7.91
N THR A 55 8.38 6.17 6.81
CA THR A 55 8.62 6.63 5.44
C THR A 55 7.74 7.84 5.10
N LEU A 56 6.45 7.79 5.48
CA LEU A 56 5.51 8.90 5.27
C LEU A 56 5.87 10.16 6.08
N ARG A 57 6.44 9.99 7.28
CA ARG A 57 6.87 11.11 8.13
C ARG A 57 8.14 11.75 7.57
N GLN A 58 9.11 10.94 7.15
CA GLN A 58 10.38 11.43 6.58
C GLN A 58 10.18 12.24 5.30
N SER A 59 9.21 11.85 4.46
CA SER A 59 8.84 12.60 3.24
C SER A 59 7.92 13.79 3.49
N LYS A 60 7.55 14.06 4.74
CA LYS A 60 6.52 15.04 5.16
C LYS A 60 5.13 14.77 4.55
N LEU A 61 4.94 13.66 3.82
CA LEU A 61 3.71 13.32 3.15
C LEU A 61 2.56 13.07 4.14
N LYS A 62 2.88 12.46 5.29
CA LYS A 62 1.89 12.18 6.35
C LYS A 62 1.08 13.41 6.75
N ALA A 63 1.74 14.55 6.98
CA ALA A 63 1.06 15.76 7.44
C ALA A 63 0.09 16.31 6.37
N ALA A 64 0.46 16.22 5.09
CA ALA A 64 -0.41 16.65 3.99
C ALA A 64 -1.62 15.72 3.84
N VAL A 65 -1.42 14.41 3.92
CA VAL A 65 -2.51 13.41 3.87
C VAL A 65 -3.44 13.55 5.06
N ASP A 66 -2.92 13.62 6.29
CA ASP A 66 -3.73 13.81 7.50
C ASP A 66 -4.49 15.14 7.48
N GLY A 67 -3.89 16.19 6.90
CA GLY A 67 -4.55 17.48 6.68
C GLY A 67 -5.72 17.35 5.71
N TYR A 68 -5.50 16.69 4.57
CA TYR A 68 -6.53 16.48 3.56
C TYR A 68 -7.67 15.60 4.08
N VAL A 69 -7.38 14.50 4.78
CA VAL A 69 -8.41 13.61 5.33
C VAL A 69 -9.28 14.34 6.35
N ARG A 70 -8.72 15.27 7.13
CA ARG A 70 -9.46 16.07 8.12
C ARG A 70 -10.26 17.22 7.52
N ALA A 71 -9.66 18.00 6.63
CA ALA A 71 -10.22 19.27 6.15
C ALA A 71 -10.79 19.21 4.73
N ARG A 72 -10.51 18.15 3.96
CA ARG A 72 -10.86 18.00 2.54
C ARG A 72 -10.39 19.17 1.66
N ASP A 73 -9.30 19.83 2.05
CA ASP A 73 -8.72 20.94 1.28
C ASP A 73 -8.01 20.43 0.02
N GLY A 74 -8.61 20.65 -1.15
CA GLY A 74 -8.08 20.25 -2.45
C GLY A 74 -6.69 20.80 -2.78
N ARG A 75 -6.27 21.92 -2.16
CA ARG A 75 -4.92 22.50 -2.37
C ARG A 75 -3.80 21.56 -1.93
N LEU A 76 -4.09 20.65 -1.01
CA LEU A 76 -3.11 19.66 -0.53
C LEU A 76 -2.85 18.53 -1.54
N LEU A 77 -3.73 18.34 -2.54
CA LEU A 77 -3.59 17.26 -3.53
C LEU A 77 -2.40 17.47 -4.45
N ASP A 78 -2.15 18.69 -4.89
CA ASP A 78 -0.99 19.01 -5.73
C ASP A 78 0.31 18.77 -4.97
N ALA A 79 0.39 19.23 -3.71
CA ALA A 79 1.53 18.99 -2.83
C ALA A 79 1.77 17.49 -2.55
N ILE A 80 0.70 16.69 -2.43
CA ILE A 80 0.79 15.22 -2.29
C ILE A 80 1.37 14.62 -3.57
N LYS A 81 0.83 14.98 -4.74
CA LYS A 81 1.27 14.45 -6.05
C LYS A 81 2.74 14.78 -6.33
N GLU A 82 3.18 16.00 -6.04
CA GLU A 82 4.56 16.42 -6.21
C GLU A 82 5.52 15.62 -5.33
N ARG A 83 5.16 15.36 -4.07
CA ARG A 83 5.99 14.58 -3.12
C ARG A 83 6.13 13.11 -3.48
N LEU A 84 5.21 12.57 -4.29
CA LEU A 84 5.30 11.19 -4.80
C LEU A 84 6.24 11.07 -6.02
N CYS A 85 6.66 12.19 -6.62
CA CYS A 85 7.56 12.19 -7.76
C CYS A 85 9.03 12.28 -7.30
N LEU A 86 9.90 11.57 -8.00
CA LEU A 86 11.35 11.63 -7.82
C LEU A 86 11.94 12.86 -8.54
N PRO A 87 13.08 13.39 -8.07
CA PRO A 87 13.83 14.37 -8.83
C PRO A 87 14.30 13.76 -10.17
N ARG A 88 14.45 14.62 -11.19
CA ARG A 88 14.70 14.17 -12.57
C ARG A 88 15.89 13.23 -12.72
N TRP A 89 16.97 13.48 -12.00
CA TRP A 89 18.20 12.68 -12.09
C TRP A 89 17.98 11.25 -11.57
N GLU A 90 17.32 11.11 -10.42
CA GLU A 90 17.01 9.82 -9.80
C GLU A 90 15.95 9.06 -10.62
N ALA A 91 14.99 9.79 -11.19
CA ALA A 91 13.97 9.19 -12.05
C ALA A 91 14.55 8.57 -13.32
N LEU A 92 15.61 9.17 -13.88
CA LEU A 92 16.33 8.62 -15.04
C LEU A 92 17.12 7.36 -14.67
N GLU A 93 17.77 7.36 -13.50
CA GLU A 93 18.54 6.23 -13.01
C GLU A 93 17.65 5.01 -12.71
N LEU A 94 16.51 5.23 -12.05
CA LEU A 94 15.57 4.18 -11.67
C LEU A 94 14.56 3.80 -12.76
N GLY A 95 14.54 4.54 -13.88
CA GLY A 95 13.59 4.33 -14.98
C GLY A 95 12.13 4.57 -14.62
N THR A 96 11.86 5.28 -13.52
CA THR A 96 10.51 5.60 -13.04
C THR A 96 10.44 7.03 -12.51
N LYS A 97 9.34 7.73 -12.82
CA LYS A 97 9.08 9.06 -12.27
C LYS A 97 8.69 9.03 -10.80
N TYR A 98 8.22 7.89 -10.29
CA TYR A 98 7.54 7.81 -9.00
C TYR A 98 8.41 7.16 -7.93
N ASN A 99 8.32 7.70 -6.72
CA ASN A 99 8.88 7.08 -5.53
C ASN A 99 7.95 5.93 -5.10
N VAL A 100 8.13 4.77 -5.72
CA VAL A 100 7.31 3.56 -5.48
C VAL A 100 7.32 3.15 -3.99
N PRO A 101 8.46 3.18 -3.28
CA PRO A 101 8.49 2.92 -1.84
C PRO A 101 7.59 3.85 -1.02
N LEU A 102 7.53 5.13 -1.38
CA LEU A 102 6.69 6.11 -0.71
C LEU A 102 5.21 5.95 -1.09
N MET A 103 4.91 5.56 -2.33
CA MET A 103 3.53 5.26 -2.76
C MET A 103 2.94 4.03 -2.05
N ASN A 104 3.78 3.04 -1.74
CA ASN A 104 3.37 1.82 -1.06
C ASN A 104 3.21 1.99 0.46
N ALA A 105 3.70 3.11 1.02
CA ALA A 105 3.65 3.40 2.45
C ALA A 105 2.31 4.05 2.83
#